data_AF-A0A6P0SU91-F1
#
_entry.id   AF-A0A6P0SU91-F1
#
_cell.length_a   1.000
_cell.length_b   1.000
_cell.length_c   1.000
_cell.angle_alpha   90.00
_cell.angle_beta   90.00
_cell.angle_gamma   90.00
#
_symmetry.space_group_name_H-M   'P 1'
#
loop_
_entity.id
_entity.type
_entity.pdbx_description
1 polymer ?
#
loop_
_entity_poly.entity_id
_entity_poly.type
_entity_poly.pdbx_seq_one_letter_code
_entity_poly.pdbx_strand_id
1 'polypeptide(L)'
;TTDYNQPEPVNLGTGYEISIRDLVELICELMEFKGEIVWETDKPNGQPRRCLDIERAKEEFNFTAQMEFKQGLKNTIDWYRQHAS
;
A
#
# COMPACT_ATOMS: atom_id res chain seq x y z
N THR A 1 -14.18 23.58 -9.38
CA THR A 1 -14.18 22.11 -9.30
C THR A 1 -15.31 21.66 -10.19
N THR A 2 -14.99 21.02 -11.29
CA THR A 2 -15.94 20.58 -12.32
C THR A 2 -16.78 19.43 -11.75
N ASP A 3 -18.10 19.45 -11.95
CA ASP A 3 -18.99 18.37 -11.55
C ASP A 3 -18.66 17.09 -12.34
N TYR A 4 -17.88 16.19 -11.74
CA TYR A 4 -17.74 14.82 -12.23
C TYR A 4 -19.05 14.08 -11.96
N ASN A 5 -19.80 13.75 -13.02
CA ASN A 5 -21.12 13.10 -12.95
C ASN A 5 -21.20 11.85 -13.84
N GLN A 6 -20.05 11.19 -14.05
CA GLN A 6 -20.01 9.94 -14.81
C GLN A 6 -20.34 8.76 -13.90
N PRO A 7 -21.08 7.74 -14.38
CA PRO A 7 -21.51 6.61 -13.57
C PRO A 7 -20.39 5.61 -13.25
N GLU A 8 -19.25 5.67 -13.96
CA GLU A 8 -18.17 4.72 -13.79
C GLU A 8 -17.35 4.97 -12.51
N PRO A 9 -16.92 3.89 -11.82
CA PRO A 9 -16.10 4.01 -10.62
C PRO A 9 -14.72 4.59 -10.95
N VAL A 10 -14.15 5.32 -9.98
CA VAL A 10 -12.81 5.91 -10.07
C VAL A 10 -11.93 5.28 -8.98
N ASN A 11 -10.83 4.65 -9.38
CA ASN A 11 -9.87 4.10 -8.44
C ASN A 11 -8.96 5.22 -7.92
N LEU A 12 -9.03 5.50 -6.62
CA LEU A 12 -8.08 6.40 -5.95
C LEU A 12 -7.00 5.56 -5.29
N GLY A 13 -5.80 5.57 -5.87
CA GLY A 13 -4.67 4.80 -5.38
C GLY A 13 -3.35 5.28 -5.96
N THR A 14 -2.31 4.50 -5.75
CA THR A 14 -0.94 4.81 -6.19
C THR A 14 -0.59 4.23 -7.55
N GLY A 15 -1.36 3.26 -8.07
CA GLY A 15 -0.96 2.46 -9.23
C GLY A 15 0.32 1.62 -8.99
N TYR A 16 0.77 1.55 -7.73
CA TYR A 16 1.96 0.84 -7.30
C TYR A 16 1.58 -0.44 -6.57
N GLU A 17 2.35 -1.50 -6.79
CA GLU A 17 2.23 -2.78 -6.09
C GLU A 17 3.57 -3.17 -5.45
N ILE A 18 3.48 -3.94 -4.37
CA ILE A 18 4.62 -4.52 -3.64
C ILE A 18 4.31 -5.99 -3.35
N SER A 19 5.32 -6.85 -3.38
CA SER A 19 5.12 -8.25 -3.00
C SER A 19 4.97 -8.38 -1.48
N ILE A 20 4.33 -9.46 -1.02
CA ILE A 20 4.24 -9.76 0.43
C ILE A 20 5.64 -9.91 1.04
N ARG A 21 6.59 -10.50 0.29
CA ARG A 21 7.97 -10.65 0.73
C ARG A 21 8.61 -9.29 0.99
N ASP A 22 8.61 -8.42 -0.01
CA ASP A 22 9.26 -7.10 0.10
C ASP A 22 8.58 -6.24 1.16
N LEU A 23 7.26 -6.35 1.33
CA LEU A 23 6.53 -5.67 2.39
C LEU A 23 7.00 -6.12 3.78
N VAL A 24 7.07 -7.43 4.04
CA VAL A 24 7.52 -7.97 5.32
C VAL A 24 8.97 -7.57 5.59
N GLU A 25 9.85 -7.68 4.59
CA GLU A 25 11.25 -7.26 4.71
C GLU A 25 11.37 -5.77 5.05
N LEU A 26 10.58 -4.91 4.40
CA LEU A 26 10.53 -3.48 4.70
C LEU A 26 10.00 -3.19 6.11
N ILE A 27 8.99 -3.93 6.57
CA ILE A 27 8.50 -3.82 7.95
C ILE A 27 9.60 -4.20 8.94
N CYS A 28 10.30 -5.32 8.70
CA CYS A 28 11.42 -5.75 9.54
C CYS A 28 12.54 -4.72 9.58
N GLU A 29 12.89 -4.11 8.44
CA GLU A 29 13.86 -3.01 8.35
C GLU A 29 13.42 -1.83 9.23
N LEU A 30 12.21 -1.32 9.02
CA LEU A 30 11.67 -0.14 9.72
C LEU A 30 11.46 -0.38 11.23
N MET A 31 11.18 -1.63 11.62
CA MET A 31 11.01 -2.01 13.02
C MET A 31 12.31 -2.41 13.71
N GLU A 32 13.43 -2.43 12.97
CA GLU A 32 14.74 -2.91 13.46
C GLU A 32 14.72 -4.36 13.95
N PHE A 33 13.83 -5.19 13.38
CA PHE A 33 13.69 -6.60 13.73
C PHE A 33 14.94 -7.39 13.32
N LYS A 34 15.48 -8.18 14.26
CA LYS A 34 16.70 -9.00 14.06
C LYS A 34 16.43 -10.51 14.11
N GLY A 35 15.18 -10.92 14.24
CA GLY A 35 14.82 -12.34 14.23
C GLY A 35 14.79 -12.91 12.81
N GLU A 36 14.42 -14.19 12.72
CA GLU A 36 14.24 -14.89 11.46
C GLU A 36 12.82 -14.72 10.93
N ILE A 37 12.68 -14.59 9.60
CA ILE A 37 11.39 -14.63 8.91
C ILE A 37 11.16 -16.06 8.42
N VAL A 38 10.16 -16.74 8.99
CA VAL A 38 9.75 -18.10 8.58
C VAL A 38 8.57 -18.02 7.62
N TRP A 39 8.73 -18.62 6.44
CA TRP A 39 7.72 -18.62 5.37
C TRP A 39 6.98 -19.95 5.29
N GLU A 40 5.71 -19.96 5.67
CA GLU A 40 4.83 -21.13 5.58
C GLU A 40 4.27 -21.27 4.15
N THR A 41 4.90 -22.11 3.32
CA THR A 41 4.56 -22.27 1.89
C THR A 41 3.49 -23.32 1.59
N ASP A 42 3.07 -24.06 2.62
CA ASP A 42 2.03 -25.09 2.56
C ASP A 42 0.60 -24.51 2.62
N LYS A 43 0.46 -23.23 2.98
CA LYS A 43 -0.82 -22.53 3.08
C LYS A 43 -1.28 -21.98 1.72
N PRO A 44 -2.60 -21.91 1.48
CA PRO A 44 -3.13 -21.38 0.23
C PRO A 44 -2.77 -19.90 0.06
N ASN A 45 -2.22 -19.55 -1.10
CA ASN A 45 -1.96 -18.17 -1.47
C ASN A 45 -3.23 -17.47 -1.94
N GLY A 46 -3.32 -16.17 -1.66
CA GLY A 46 -4.36 -15.30 -2.20
C GLY A 46 -4.18 -15.00 -3.69
N GLN A 47 -4.91 -14.00 -4.17
CA GLN A 47 -4.77 -13.53 -5.55
C GLN A 47 -3.33 -13.01 -5.79
N PRO A 48 -2.65 -13.41 -6.87
CA PRO A 48 -1.23 -13.11 -7.07
C PRO A 48 -0.94 -11.63 -7.33
N ARG A 49 -1.90 -10.87 -7.88
CA ARG A 49 -1.75 -9.43 -8.15
C ARG A 49 -3.03 -8.67 -7.88
N ARG A 50 -2.89 -7.48 -7.32
CA ARG A 50 -3.94 -6.47 -7.11
C ARG A 50 -3.34 -5.08 -7.30
N CYS A 51 -3.19 -4.68 -8.56
CA CYS A 51 -2.77 -3.34 -8.93
C CYS A 51 -3.95 -2.57 -9.53
N LEU A 52 -4.19 -1.35 -9.07
CA LEU A 52 -5.27 -0.50 -9.54
C LEU A 52 -4.82 0.26 -10.79
N ASP A 53 -5.68 0.30 -11.81
CA ASP A 53 -5.58 1.30 -12.85
C ASP A 53 -6.09 2.64 -12.29
N ILE A 54 -5.24 3.67 -12.33
CA ILE A 54 -5.50 4.99 -11.76
C ILE A 54 -5.63 6.10 -12.83
N GLU A 55 -5.61 5.76 -14.12
CA GLU A 55 -5.60 6.78 -15.18
C GLU A 55 -6.82 7.70 -15.11
N ARG A 56 -8.01 7.14 -14.84
CA ARG A 56 -9.23 7.95 -14.67
C ARG A 56 -9.14 8.97 -13.53
N ALA A 57 -8.50 8.61 -12.41
CA ALA A 57 -8.33 9.54 -11.30
C ALA A 57 -7.43 10.72 -11.69
N LYS A 58 -6.40 10.44 -12.48
CA LYS A 58 -5.46 11.43 -12.98
C LYS A 58 -6.10 12.34 -14.03
N GLU A 59 -6.84 11.78 -15.00
CA GLU A 59 -7.45 12.53 -16.08
C GLU A 59 -8.61 13.43 -15.61
N GLU A 60 -9.50 12.88 -14.77
CA GLU A 60 -10.75 13.55 -14.40
C GLU A 60 -10.60 14.49 -13.19
N PHE A 61 -9.63 14.20 -12.30
CA PHE A 61 -9.46 14.93 -11.04
C PHE A 61 -8.06 15.53 -10.87
N ASN A 62 -7.14 15.29 -11.81
CA ASN A 62 -5.71 15.56 -11.61
C ASN A 62 -5.18 14.94 -10.30
N PHE A 63 -5.80 13.84 -9.87
CA PHE A 63 -5.44 13.18 -8.62
C PHE A 63 -4.22 12.28 -8.85
N THR A 64 -3.22 12.47 -7.99
CA THR A 64 -2.07 11.56 -7.88
C THR A 64 -1.74 11.41 -6.40
N ALA A 65 -1.57 10.17 -5.95
CA ALA A 65 -1.15 9.91 -4.57
C ALA A 65 0.25 10.50 -4.33
N GLN A 66 0.39 11.32 -3.28
CA GLN A 66 1.63 12.04 -2.97
C GLN A 66 2.46 11.36 -1.87
N MET A 67 1.88 10.37 -1.19
CA MET A 67 2.54 9.67 -0.09
C MET A 67 3.35 8.50 -0.63
N GLU A 68 4.67 8.59 -0.49
CA GLU A 68 5.57 7.48 -0.78
C GLU A 68 5.29 6.29 0.14
N PHE A 69 5.30 5.07 -0.40
CA PHE A 69 4.89 3.86 0.32
C PHE A 69 5.71 3.66 1.61
N LYS A 70 7.04 3.74 1.51
CA LYS A 70 7.94 3.60 2.66
C LYS A 70 7.68 4.66 3.74
N GLN A 71 7.42 5.90 3.34
CA GLN A 71 7.14 6.99 4.27
C GLN A 71 5.80 6.78 4.98
N GLY A 72 4.75 6.40 4.24
CA GLY A 72 3.44 6.09 4.82
C GLY A 72 3.52 4.94 5.81
N LEU A 73 4.21 3.86 5.46
CA LEU A 73 4.40 2.71 6.34
C LEU A 73 5.18 3.07 7.61
N LYS A 74 6.26 3.87 7.48
CA LYS A 74 7.00 4.38 8.63
C LYS A 74 6.10 5.18 9.57
N ASN A 75 5.28 6.08 9.02
CA ASN A 75 4.35 6.88 9.81
C ASN A 75 3.36 6.00 10.58
N THR A 76 2.86 4.92 9.95
CA THR A 76 1.97 3.96 10.60
C THR A 76 2.67 3.20 11.73
N ILE A 77 3.90 2.73 11.51
CA ILE A 77 4.70 2.06 12.55
C ILE A 77 4.95 2.99 13.74
N ASP A 78 5.35 4.24 13.47
CA ASP A 78 5.61 5.25 14.49
C ASP A 78 4.34 5.54 15.30
N TRP A 79 3.20 5.71 14.63
CA TRP A 79 1.91 5.89 15.29
C TRP A 79 1.56 4.68 16.17
N TYR A 80 1.70 3.45 15.66
CA TYR A 80 1.38 2.24 16.40
C TYR A 80 2.24 2.10 17.66
N ARG A 81 3.56 2.37 17.57
CA ARG A 81 4.48 2.35 18.72
C ARG A 81 4.08 3.33 19.83
N GLN A 82 3.46 4.46 19.49
CA GLN A 82 3.02 5.46 20.46
C GLN A 82 1.68 5.12 21.13
N HIS A 83 0.89 4.22 20.53
CA HIS A 83 -0.50 3.95 20.95
C HIS A 83 -0.76 2.49 21.33
N ALA A 84 0.19 1.59 21.10
CA ALA A 84 0.12 0.21 21.57
C ALA A 84 0.27 0.20 23.10
N SER A 85 -0.81 -0.12 23.80
CA SER A 85 -0.89 -0.35 25.24
C SER A 85 -0.42 -1.74 25.62
#